data_AF-A0A409W3K7-F1
#
_entry.id   AF-A0A409W3K7-F1
#
_cell.length_a   1.000
_cell.length_b   1.000
_cell.length_c   1.000
_cell.angle_alpha   90.00
_cell.angle_beta   90.00
_cell.angle_gamma   90.00
#
_symmetry.space_group_name_H-M   'P 1'
#
loop_
_entity.id
_entity.type
_entity.pdbx_description
1 polymer ?
#
loop_
_entity_poly.entity_id
_entity_poly.type
_entity_poly.pdbx_seq_one_letter_code
_entity_poly.pdbx_strand_id
1 'polypeptide(L)'
;MTPCTSNIKDNLPHKVSHRNAKRHKRRLEEVEREGHRSKKRTLFEHVQLSDPLPLNVDATNFPVDSSGFSGLRSMESRRNLRRTYTLAELKDMGFEVVQWDGCEPRPLVDSTGRICGALAGMPNDPTYLQSVDRVTEFLDVEGQALAAEQGPPGIRGPFNNVAFGLSYGGGQTKAQRLSTGKHGPFVAKIMANKDVQRIAHYADSAFQLWCPRLHAYYRETLRKAVAKTGQPANFSRSCFAATSVNVGGHVCCYKHRDCRDLAFGWCAITSFGRFNPHQGGHFVLWELKMVIEFPPGSTILVPSAAFHHSNTEIDSCEKRLSITHYTTGGLFRWVENGYMSEKQMHHTDPLRYSVMNELKLTRFKKGLAMYSTIDELCAEI
;
A
#
# COMPACT_ATOMS: atom_id res chain seq x y z
N MET A 1 55.45 -7.70 41.02
CA MET A 1 54.86 -7.79 39.67
C MET A 1 53.73 -8.79 39.75
N THR A 2 52.50 -8.29 39.77
CA THR A 2 51.27 -9.04 40.04
C THR A 2 50.21 -8.45 39.09
N PRO A 3 49.33 -9.28 38.49
CA PRO A 3 48.85 -9.07 37.13
C PRO A 3 47.71 -8.05 37.03
N CYS A 4 47.66 -7.39 35.88
CA CYS A 4 46.64 -6.45 35.45
C CYS A 4 45.34 -7.23 35.14
N THR A 5 44.29 -7.01 35.94
CA THR A 5 42.95 -7.51 35.67
C THR A 5 42.16 -6.49 34.85
N SER A 6 41.78 -6.90 33.64
CA SER A 6 40.90 -6.16 32.74
C SER A 6 39.49 -6.04 33.32
N ASN A 7 39.02 -4.82 33.57
CA ASN A 7 37.63 -4.53 33.90
C ASN A 7 36.75 -4.68 32.65
N ILE A 8 36.19 -5.88 32.47
CA ILE A 8 35.02 -6.10 31.61
C ILE A 8 33.85 -5.46 32.36
N LYS A 9 33.42 -4.27 31.94
CA LYS A 9 32.14 -3.70 32.38
C LYS A 9 31.02 -4.44 31.64
N ASP A 10 30.36 -5.33 32.36
CA ASP A 10 29.11 -5.96 31.97
C ASP A 10 28.08 -4.91 31.50
N ASN A 11 27.64 -5.04 30.25
CA ASN A 11 26.45 -4.37 29.73
C ASN A 11 25.20 -5.03 30.33
N LEU A 12 24.85 -4.65 31.56
CA LEU A 12 23.56 -4.99 32.15
C LEU A 12 22.43 -4.25 31.39
N PRO A 13 21.31 -4.92 31.04
CA PRO A 13 20.21 -4.28 30.33
C PRO A 13 19.61 -3.18 31.19
N HIS A 14 19.60 -1.96 30.66
CA HIS A 14 19.01 -0.78 31.29
C HIS A 14 17.53 -1.08 31.64
N LYS A 15 17.20 -1.25 32.92
CA LYS A 15 15.81 -1.41 33.36
C LYS A 15 15.03 -0.13 33.02
N VAL A 16 14.13 -0.22 32.04
CA VAL A 16 13.21 0.86 31.69
C VAL A 16 12.32 1.14 32.90
N SER A 17 12.27 2.40 33.34
CA SER A 17 11.46 2.77 34.51
C SER A 17 9.98 2.41 34.29
N HIS A 18 9.27 2.03 35.36
CA HIS A 18 7.84 1.70 35.30
C HIS A 18 7.01 2.82 34.64
N ARG A 19 7.37 4.08 34.90
CA ARG A 19 6.73 5.26 34.26
C ARG A 19 6.97 5.29 32.75
N ASN A 20 8.18 4.99 32.29
CA ASN A 20 8.52 4.93 30.86
C ASN A 20 7.82 3.76 30.16
N ALA A 21 7.75 2.59 30.81
CA ALA A 21 7.01 1.44 30.29
C ALA A 21 5.50 1.74 30.15
N LYS A 22 4.88 2.35 31.16
CA LYS A 22 3.47 2.77 31.11
C LYS A 22 3.22 3.81 30.00
N ARG A 23 4.12 4.79 29.84
CA ARG A 23 4.02 5.80 28.78
C ARG A 23 4.19 5.18 27.39
N HIS A 24 5.12 4.23 27.24
CA HIS A 24 5.30 3.49 25.99
C HIS A 24 4.04 2.70 25.64
N LYS A 25 3.50 1.91 26.57
CA LYS A 25 2.26 1.16 26.40
C LYS A 25 1.09 2.06 25.95
N ARG A 26 0.86 3.18 26.65
CA ARG A 26 -0.20 4.13 26.30
C ARG A 26 -0.04 4.67 24.88
N ARG A 27 1.19 4.98 24.44
CA ARG A 27 1.46 5.41 23.06
C ARG A 27 1.16 4.31 22.05
N LEU A 28 1.49 3.06 22.34
CA LEU A 28 1.19 1.95 21.44
C LEU A 28 -0.31 1.75 21.27
N GLU A 29 -1.07 1.81 22.38
CA GLU A 29 -2.54 1.71 22.38
C GLU A 29 -3.19 2.88 21.65
N GLU A 30 -2.67 4.09 21.81
CA GLU A 30 -3.13 5.28 21.08
C GLU A 30 -2.87 5.16 19.58
N VAL A 31 -1.70 4.67 19.16
CA VAL A 31 -1.41 4.42 17.75
C VAL A 31 -2.33 3.34 17.18
N GLU A 32 -2.58 2.27 17.92
CA GLU A 32 -3.54 1.23 17.54
C GLU A 32 -4.99 1.75 17.44
N ARG A 33 -5.35 2.78 18.23
CA ARG A 33 -6.68 3.42 18.20
C ARG A 33 -6.82 4.57 17.19
N GLU A 34 -5.79 5.37 16.96
CA GLU A 34 -5.93 6.64 16.21
C GLU A 34 -4.97 6.77 15.05
N GLY A 35 -3.84 6.07 15.13
CA GLY A 35 -2.89 5.90 14.05
C GLY A 35 -1.62 6.62 14.44
N HIS A 36 -0.64 6.62 13.54
CA HIS A 36 0.51 7.48 13.68
C HIS A 36 0.14 8.93 13.32
N ARG A 37 -0.60 9.62 14.20
CA ARG A 37 -0.90 11.05 14.02
C ARG A 37 0.40 11.83 13.84
N SER A 38 0.50 12.52 12.71
CA SER A 38 1.65 13.33 12.36
C SER A 38 1.83 14.47 13.35
N LYS A 39 3.08 14.73 13.74
CA LYS A 39 3.40 15.89 14.58
C LYS A 39 3.58 17.11 13.68
N LYS A 40 3.40 18.32 14.23
CA LYS A 40 3.71 19.58 13.54
C LYS A 40 5.07 19.59 12.85
N ARG A 41 6.10 19.08 13.54
CA ARG A 41 7.45 18.92 12.97
C ARG A 41 7.48 18.01 11.73
N THR A 42 6.76 16.90 11.75
CA THR A 42 6.65 15.97 10.61
C THR A 42 5.95 16.61 9.42
N LEU A 43 4.89 17.39 9.66
CA LEU A 43 4.20 18.16 8.61
C LEU A 43 5.12 19.23 8.00
N PHE A 44 5.86 19.95 8.84
CA PHE A 44 6.86 20.90 8.35
C PHE A 44 7.93 20.22 7.49
N GLU A 45 8.57 19.17 8.00
CA GLU A 45 9.68 18.48 7.34
C GLU A 45 9.26 17.78 6.04
N HIS A 46 8.09 17.13 6.01
CA HIS A 46 7.72 16.25 4.90
C HIS A 46 6.59 16.76 4.02
N VAL A 47 5.84 17.79 4.43
CA VAL A 47 4.75 18.36 3.63
C VAL A 47 5.11 19.77 3.17
N GLN A 48 5.41 20.69 4.10
CA GLN A 48 5.71 22.07 3.75
C GLN A 48 6.99 22.21 2.91
N LEU A 49 8.00 21.40 3.20
CA LEU A 49 9.28 21.40 2.47
C LEU A 49 9.31 20.41 1.29
N SER A 50 8.19 19.72 1.00
CA SER A 50 8.14 18.75 -0.09
C SER A 50 8.20 19.41 -1.47
N ASP A 51 8.64 18.65 -2.47
CA ASP A 51 8.62 19.03 -3.88
C ASP A 51 7.45 18.32 -4.60
N PRO A 52 6.31 19.01 -4.85
CA PRO A 52 5.14 18.38 -5.45
C PRO A 52 5.33 18.03 -6.92
N LEU A 53 4.73 16.92 -7.33
CA LEU A 53 4.63 16.51 -8.73
C LEU A 53 3.24 16.90 -9.27
N PRO A 54 3.12 18.00 -10.04
CA PRO A 54 1.85 18.39 -10.64
C PRO A 54 1.47 17.39 -11.74
N LEU A 55 0.22 16.95 -11.71
CA LEU A 55 -0.35 16.03 -12.69
C LEU A 55 -1.32 16.77 -13.59
N ASN A 56 -1.26 16.51 -14.89
CA ASN A 56 -2.25 17.01 -15.85
C ASN A 56 -3.50 16.10 -15.88
N VAL A 57 -4.10 15.84 -14.71
CA VAL A 57 -5.34 15.06 -14.58
C VAL A 57 -6.26 15.72 -13.58
N ASP A 58 -7.57 15.61 -13.81
CA ASP A 58 -8.57 15.90 -12.80
C ASP A 58 -9.06 14.57 -12.20
N ALA A 59 -8.87 14.37 -10.90
CA ALA A 59 -9.25 13.14 -10.21
C ALA A 59 -10.75 12.82 -10.31
N THR A 60 -11.60 13.81 -10.57
CA THR A 60 -13.05 13.59 -10.78
C THR A 60 -13.35 12.77 -12.03
N ASN A 61 -12.41 12.69 -12.97
CA ASN A 61 -12.51 11.91 -14.20
C ASN A 61 -11.89 10.51 -14.10
N PHE A 62 -11.50 10.07 -12.89
CA PHE A 62 -10.97 8.72 -12.73
C PHE A 62 -11.98 7.65 -13.18
N PRO A 63 -11.49 6.53 -13.74
CA PRO A 63 -12.33 5.52 -14.33
C PRO A 63 -12.96 4.63 -13.25
N VAL A 64 -14.15 5.00 -12.80
CA VAL A 64 -14.87 4.34 -11.70
C VAL A 64 -16.17 3.70 -12.19
N ASP A 65 -16.53 2.56 -11.61
CA ASP A 65 -17.78 1.87 -11.93
C ASP A 65 -19.02 2.59 -11.37
N SER A 66 -20.21 2.17 -11.80
CA SER A 66 -21.46 2.79 -11.35
C SER A 66 -21.76 2.62 -9.86
N SER A 67 -20.99 1.81 -9.13
CA SER A 67 -21.13 1.71 -7.68
C SER A 67 -20.37 2.84 -6.96
N GLY A 68 -19.37 3.44 -7.59
CA GLY A 68 -18.48 4.41 -6.95
C GLY A 68 -17.43 3.80 -6.02
N PHE A 69 -17.40 2.47 -5.86
CA PHE A 69 -16.47 1.77 -4.98
C PHE A 69 -15.30 1.12 -5.72
N SER A 70 -15.43 0.79 -6.99
CA SER A 70 -14.44 0.00 -7.73
C SER A 70 -14.04 0.68 -9.03
N GLY A 71 -12.79 0.47 -9.45
CA GLY A 71 -12.29 0.98 -10.72
C GLY A 71 -12.87 0.22 -11.91
N LEU A 72 -12.86 0.84 -13.08
CA LEU A 72 -13.20 0.17 -14.33
C LEU A 72 -12.08 -0.78 -14.75
N ARG A 73 -12.47 -1.95 -15.26
CA ARG A 73 -11.54 -2.90 -15.86
C ARG A 73 -10.96 -2.32 -17.15
N SER A 74 -9.72 -2.70 -17.46
CA SER A 74 -9.14 -2.41 -18.77
C SER A 74 -9.97 -3.07 -19.88
N MET A 75 -10.18 -2.33 -20.97
CA MET A 75 -10.77 -2.85 -22.20
C MET A 75 -9.71 -3.36 -23.18
N GLU A 76 -8.42 -3.20 -22.84
CA GLU A 76 -7.33 -3.70 -23.68
C GLU A 76 -7.29 -5.23 -23.72
N SER A 77 -6.81 -5.77 -24.85
CA SER A 77 -6.67 -7.21 -25.01
C SER A 77 -5.67 -7.78 -24.01
N ARG A 78 -5.86 -9.05 -23.61
CA ARG A 78 -4.90 -9.74 -22.74
C ARG A 78 -3.49 -9.76 -23.34
N ARG A 79 -3.37 -9.80 -24.67
CA ARG A 79 -2.08 -9.76 -25.37
C ARG A 79 -1.37 -8.42 -25.15
N ASN A 80 -2.09 -7.31 -25.20
CA ASN A 80 -1.52 -5.98 -25.01
C ASN A 80 -1.12 -5.74 -23.54
N LEU A 81 -1.92 -6.24 -22.60
CA LEU A 81 -1.64 -6.09 -21.18
C LEU A 81 -0.47 -6.97 -20.74
N ARG A 82 -0.31 -8.18 -21.29
CA ARG A 82 0.76 -9.13 -20.94
C ARG A 82 2.07 -8.82 -21.66
N ARG A 83 2.59 -7.61 -21.44
CA ARG A 83 3.88 -7.14 -21.93
C ARG A 83 4.65 -6.47 -20.79
N THR A 84 5.96 -6.71 -20.76
CA THR A 84 6.94 -5.98 -19.97
C THR A 84 7.62 -4.92 -20.84
N TYR A 85 8.18 -3.90 -20.20
CA TYR A 85 8.76 -2.75 -20.88
C TYR A 85 10.09 -2.39 -20.24
N THR A 86 11.08 -2.08 -21.06
CA THR A 86 12.32 -1.43 -20.63
C THR A 86 12.09 0.07 -20.40
N LEU A 87 13.02 0.72 -19.68
CA LEU A 87 13.01 2.18 -19.55
C LEU A 87 13.13 2.86 -20.94
N ALA A 88 13.99 2.33 -21.82
CA ALA A 88 14.22 2.89 -23.15
C ALA A 88 12.95 2.90 -23.99
N GLU A 89 12.22 1.78 -24.04
CA GLU A 89 10.95 1.69 -24.78
C GLU A 89 9.91 2.70 -24.28
N LEU A 90 9.79 2.90 -22.95
CA LEU A 90 8.84 3.87 -22.41
C LEU A 90 9.24 5.31 -22.74
N LYS A 91 10.54 5.63 -22.73
CA LYS A 91 11.04 6.93 -23.19
C LYS A 91 10.73 7.16 -24.67
N ASP A 92 10.91 6.14 -25.52
CA ASP A 92 10.55 6.20 -26.94
C ASP A 92 9.03 6.38 -27.15
N MET A 93 8.22 5.89 -26.21
CA MET A 93 6.77 6.12 -26.18
C MET A 93 6.37 7.51 -25.63
N GLY A 94 7.36 8.35 -25.31
CA GLY A 94 7.18 9.71 -24.79
C GLY A 94 6.79 9.76 -23.32
N PHE A 95 7.21 8.78 -22.52
CA PHE A 95 7.08 8.87 -21.07
C PHE A 95 8.19 9.74 -20.48
N GLU A 96 7.83 10.51 -19.46
CA GLU A 96 8.75 11.33 -18.68
C GLU A 96 9.32 10.53 -17.51
N VAL A 97 10.63 10.63 -17.33
CA VAL A 97 11.32 9.99 -16.22
C VAL A 97 11.30 10.93 -15.02
N VAL A 98 10.69 10.46 -13.94
CA VAL A 98 10.73 11.14 -12.64
C VAL A 98 11.86 10.55 -11.83
N GLN A 99 12.94 11.31 -11.73
CA GLN A 99 14.05 10.99 -10.84
C GLN A 99 13.58 11.11 -9.39
N TRP A 100 13.86 10.07 -8.61
CA TRP A 100 13.44 10.01 -7.22
C TRP A 100 14.40 9.15 -6.41
N ASP A 101 14.95 9.75 -5.34
CA ASP A 101 15.90 9.09 -4.45
C ASP A 101 15.25 8.02 -3.55
N GLY A 102 13.92 8.00 -3.47
CA GLY A 102 13.16 7.10 -2.60
C GLY A 102 13.18 7.46 -1.12
N CYS A 103 13.78 8.60 -0.76
CA CYS A 103 13.89 9.08 0.61
C CYS A 103 12.95 10.25 0.83
N GLU A 104 13.10 11.31 0.04
CA GLU A 104 12.31 12.54 0.21
C GLU A 104 10.93 12.38 -0.40
N PRO A 105 9.85 12.70 0.34
CA PRO A 105 8.52 12.48 -0.16
C PRO A 105 8.12 13.52 -1.22
N ARG A 106 7.41 13.08 -2.25
CA ARG A 106 6.88 13.94 -3.33
C ARG A 106 5.39 13.68 -3.53
N PRO A 107 4.50 14.60 -3.12
CA PRO A 107 3.06 14.42 -3.32
C PRO A 107 2.70 14.51 -4.81
N LEU A 108 1.80 13.64 -5.26
CA LEU A 108 1.21 13.70 -6.60
C LEU A 108 -0.05 14.58 -6.54
N VAL A 109 -0.03 15.73 -7.21
CA VAL A 109 -1.07 16.76 -7.09
C VAL A 109 -1.86 16.86 -8.39
N ASP A 110 -3.17 16.63 -8.34
CA ASP A 110 -4.06 16.76 -9.49
C ASP A 110 -4.21 18.22 -9.95
N SER A 111 -4.81 18.45 -11.12
CA SER A 111 -5.00 19.78 -11.72
C SER A 111 -5.88 20.73 -10.90
N THR A 112 -6.53 20.22 -9.84
CA THR A 112 -7.36 21.00 -8.91
C THR A 112 -6.70 21.23 -7.56
N GLY A 113 -5.44 20.80 -7.38
CA GLY A 113 -4.67 20.96 -6.15
C GLY A 113 -4.85 19.83 -5.13
N ARG A 114 -5.55 18.74 -5.47
CA ARG A 114 -5.72 17.60 -4.55
C ARG A 114 -4.51 16.70 -4.61
N ILE A 115 -4.02 16.30 -3.44
CA ILE A 115 -3.04 15.22 -3.34
C ILE A 115 -3.79 13.93 -3.65
N CYS A 116 -3.50 13.32 -4.79
CA CYS A 116 -4.14 12.10 -5.25
C CYS A 116 -3.26 10.85 -5.08
N GLY A 117 -2.04 11.01 -4.59
CA GLY A 117 -1.09 9.97 -4.22
C GLY A 117 0.19 10.60 -3.68
N ALA A 118 1.17 9.80 -3.29
CA ALA A 118 2.47 10.30 -2.85
C ALA A 118 3.58 9.28 -3.13
N LEU A 119 4.71 9.77 -3.64
CA LEU A 119 5.98 9.06 -3.49
C LEU A 119 6.38 9.27 -2.03
N ALA A 120 6.05 8.32 -1.15
CA ALA A 120 6.13 8.53 0.29
C ALA A 120 7.56 8.44 0.84
N GLY A 121 8.41 7.68 0.15
CA GLY A 121 9.82 7.53 0.46
C GLY A 121 10.05 6.46 1.50
N MET A 122 10.99 6.72 2.39
CA MET A 122 11.29 5.85 3.53
C MET A 122 11.60 6.73 4.75
N PRO A 123 11.46 6.21 5.99
CA PRO A 123 11.77 7.02 7.16
C PRO A 123 13.27 7.31 7.22
N ASN A 124 13.64 8.52 7.67
CA ASN A 124 15.03 8.90 7.96
C ASN A 124 15.53 8.19 9.23
N ASP A 125 15.74 6.88 9.13
CA ASP A 125 16.17 5.99 10.19
C ASP A 125 17.10 4.92 9.59
N PRO A 126 18.41 4.95 9.86
CA PRO A 126 19.36 3.98 9.30
C PRO A 126 19.01 2.52 9.63
N THR A 127 18.33 2.28 10.76
CA THR A 127 17.91 0.93 11.13
C THR A 127 16.72 0.43 10.32
N TYR A 128 16.01 1.32 9.60
CA TYR A 128 14.97 0.95 8.64
C TYR A 128 15.57 0.26 7.42
N LEU A 129 16.68 0.76 6.87
CA LEU A 129 17.38 0.10 5.77
C LEU A 129 17.84 -1.31 6.15
N GLN A 130 18.32 -1.50 7.38
CA GLN A 130 18.62 -2.84 7.88
C GLN A 130 17.38 -3.75 7.95
N SER A 131 16.20 -3.19 8.27
CA SER A 131 14.93 -3.94 8.19
C SER A 131 14.59 -4.30 6.74
N VAL A 132 14.83 -3.39 5.78
CA VAL A 132 14.63 -3.63 4.34
C VAL A 132 15.55 -4.75 3.84
N ASP A 133 16.81 -4.77 4.25
CA ASP A 133 17.77 -5.82 3.89
C ASP A 133 17.33 -7.19 4.43
N ARG A 134 16.96 -7.27 5.72
CA ARG A 134 16.47 -8.51 6.33
C ARG A 134 15.18 -9.01 5.68
N VAL A 135 14.28 -8.10 5.30
CA VAL A 135 13.05 -8.48 4.57
C VAL A 135 13.37 -8.93 3.16
N THR A 136 14.32 -8.29 2.48
CA THR A 136 14.76 -8.70 1.15
C THR A 136 15.32 -10.12 1.18
N GLU A 137 16.21 -10.44 2.11
CA GLU A 137 16.76 -11.79 2.29
C GLU A 137 15.67 -12.80 2.62
N PHE A 138 14.80 -12.48 3.58
CA PHE A 138 13.68 -13.34 3.97
C PHE A 138 12.74 -13.64 2.78
N LEU A 139 12.37 -12.64 1.99
CA LEU A 139 11.50 -12.80 0.83
C LEU A 139 12.20 -13.54 -0.33
N ASP A 140 13.51 -13.40 -0.50
CA ASP A 140 14.28 -14.16 -1.49
C ASP A 140 14.29 -15.65 -1.13
N VAL A 141 14.59 -15.99 0.13
CA VAL A 141 14.61 -17.39 0.61
C VAL A 141 13.22 -18.04 0.52
N GLU A 142 12.19 -17.41 1.10
CA GLU A 142 10.84 -17.97 1.05
C GLU A 142 10.28 -17.94 -0.40
N GLY A 143 10.64 -16.93 -1.19
CA GLY A 143 10.23 -16.80 -2.58
C GLY A 143 10.78 -17.89 -3.48
N GLN A 144 12.02 -18.33 -3.26
CA GLN A 144 12.63 -19.45 -3.99
C GLN A 144 11.90 -20.77 -3.70
N ALA A 145 11.54 -21.02 -2.44
CA ALA A 145 10.74 -22.19 -2.08
C ALA A 145 9.37 -22.19 -2.79
N LEU A 146 8.74 -21.02 -2.95
CA LEU A 146 7.50 -20.88 -3.70
C LEU A 146 7.69 -20.99 -5.22
N ALA A 147 8.86 -20.60 -5.75
CA ALA A 147 9.14 -20.62 -7.19
C ALA A 147 9.29 -22.04 -7.75
N ALA A 148 9.76 -22.99 -6.93
CA ALA A 148 9.84 -24.41 -7.29
C ALA A 148 8.47 -25.04 -7.64
N GLU A 149 7.37 -24.34 -7.34
CA GLU A 149 6.00 -24.83 -7.52
C GLU A 149 5.20 -24.03 -8.55
N GLN A 150 5.88 -23.28 -9.45
CA GLN A 150 5.22 -22.37 -10.39
C GLN A 150 4.29 -23.09 -11.38
N GLY A 151 3.05 -22.60 -11.44
CA GLY A 151 2.07 -22.92 -12.49
C GLY A 151 2.14 -21.91 -13.64
N PRO A 152 1.10 -21.83 -14.50
CA PRO A 152 1.07 -20.89 -15.61
C PRO A 152 1.17 -19.42 -15.13
N PRO A 153 1.69 -18.50 -15.96
CA PRO A 153 1.87 -17.10 -15.59
C PRO A 153 0.58 -16.46 -15.06
N GLY A 154 0.72 -15.73 -13.95
CA GLY A 154 -0.37 -14.97 -13.36
C GLY A 154 -0.84 -13.84 -14.28
N ILE A 155 -2.00 -13.25 -13.94
CA ILE A 155 -2.56 -12.13 -14.73
C ILE A 155 -1.68 -10.87 -14.71
N ARG A 156 -0.77 -10.75 -13.72
CA ARG A 156 0.10 -9.59 -13.50
C ARG A 156 1.56 -9.84 -13.87
N GLY A 157 1.93 -11.06 -14.24
CA GLY A 157 3.32 -11.40 -14.54
C GLY A 157 3.66 -12.85 -14.18
N PRO A 158 4.82 -13.34 -14.65
CA PRO A 158 5.31 -14.70 -14.38
C PRO A 158 6.04 -14.76 -13.02
N PHE A 159 5.36 -14.36 -11.94
CA PHE A 159 5.91 -14.40 -10.58
C PHE A 159 4.83 -14.84 -9.58
N ASN A 160 5.27 -15.21 -8.37
CA ASN A 160 4.37 -15.62 -7.30
C ASN A 160 3.77 -14.40 -6.60
N ASN A 161 2.44 -14.30 -6.60
CA ASN A 161 1.70 -13.32 -5.82
C ASN A 161 0.91 -14.05 -4.73
N VAL A 162 1.30 -13.84 -3.46
CA VAL A 162 0.56 -14.39 -2.32
C VAL A 162 -0.26 -13.28 -1.68
N ALA A 163 -1.58 -13.36 -1.83
CA ALA A 163 -2.53 -12.41 -1.25
C ALA A 163 -3.17 -12.97 0.03
N PHE A 164 -3.29 -12.14 1.07
CA PHE A 164 -3.91 -12.50 2.34
C PHE A 164 -4.56 -11.29 3.03
N GLY A 165 -5.46 -11.56 3.96
CA GLY A 165 -6.19 -10.52 4.69
C GLY A 165 -7.67 -10.47 4.34
N LEU A 166 -8.39 -9.59 5.04
CA LEU A 166 -9.84 -9.48 4.99
C LEU A 166 -10.29 -8.84 3.68
N SER A 167 -11.25 -9.46 3.01
CA SER A 167 -11.79 -8.95 1.74
C SER A 167 -13.27 -9.30 1.59
N TYR A 168 -13.95 -8.58 0.69
CA TYR A 168 -15.29 -8.92 0.23
C TYR A 168 -15.44 -8.66 -1.27
N GLY A 169 -16.22 -9.50 -1.95
CA GLY A 169 -16.36 -9.50 -3.40
C GLY A 169 -15.43 -10.51 -4.08
N GLY A 170 -15.31 -10.41 -5.40
CA GLY A 170 -14.43 -11.30 -6.18
C GLY A 170 -14.83 -12.78 -6.18
N GLY A 171 -16.10 -13.08 -5.89
CA GLY A 171 -16.64 -14.44 -5.74
C GLY A 171 -16.92 -14.84 -4.29
N GLN A 172 -16.40 -14.13 -3.28
CA GLN A 172 -16.74 -14.40 -1.89
C GLN A 172 -18.19 -14.00 -1.59
N THR A 173 -18.95 -14.90 -0.97
CA THR A 173 -20.34 -14.66 -0.56
C THR A 173 -20.46 -13.99 0.81
N LYS A 174 -19.39 -14.04 1.62
CA LYS A 174 -19.26 -13.39 2.93
C LYS A 174 -17.93 -12.66 3.06
N ALA A 175 -17.86 -11.65 3.92
CA ALA A 175 -16.61 -10.97 4.21
C ALA A 175 -15.74 -11.90 5.06
N GLN A 176 -14.55 -12.22 4.55
CA GLN A 176 -13.63 -13.14 5.20
C GLN A 176 -12.20 -12.95 4.70
N ARG A 177 -11.24 -13.49 5.45
CA ARG A 177 -9.85 -13.55 5.01
C ARG A 177 -9.74 -14.39 3.76
N LEU A 178 -8.92 -13.93 2.81
CA LEU A 178 -8.61 -14.66 1.58
C LEU A 178 -8.06 -16.05 1.92
N SER A 179 -8.49 -17.06 1.14
CA SER A 179 -7.92 -18.39 1.25
C SER A 179 -6.46 -18.37 0.84
N THR A 180 -5.58 -18.73 1.76
CA THR A 180 -4.13 -18.79 1.52
C THR A 180 -3.69 -20.13 0.94
N GLY A 181 -4.56 -21.16 0.99
CA GLY A 181 -4.25 -22.50 0.54
C GLY A 181 -2.93 -23.02 1.12
N LYS A 182 -2.07 -23.56 0.25
CA LYS A 182 -0.74 -24.04 0.61
C LYS A 182 0.22 -22.95 1.13
N HIS A 183 -0.07 -21.67 0.90
CA HIS A 183 0.77 -20.55 1.33
C HIS A 183 0.52 -20.11 2.78
N GLY A 184 -0.35 -20.80 3.52
CA GLY A 184 -0.63 -20.51 4.94
C GLY A 184 0.61 -20.34 5.83
N PRO A 185 1.59 -21.27 5.80
CA PRO A 185 2.83 -21.13 6.58
C PRO A 185 3.64 -19.88 6.22
N PHE A 186 3.77 -19.56 4.94
CA PHE A 186 4.45 -18.35 4.47
C PHE A 186 3.75 -17.08 4.98
N VAL A 187 2.42 -17.02 4.88
CA VAL A 187 1.63 -15.90 5.39
C VAL A 187 1.80 -15.72 6.91
N ALA A 188 1.84 -16.82 7.67
CA ALA A 188 2.07 -16.76 9.11
C ALA A 188 3.45 -16.16 9.45
N LYS A 189 4.51 -16.57 8.73
CA LYS A 189 5.85 -15.99 8.89
C LYS A 189 5.89 -14.51 8.53
N ILE A 190 5.26 -14.11 7.42
CA ILE A 190 5.14 -12.70 6.98
C ILE A 190 4.46 -11.86 8.07
N MET A 191 3.34 -12.33 8.61
CA MET A 191 2.59 -11.60 9.64
C MET A 191 3.34 -11.52 10.97
N ALA A 192 4.16 -12.52 11.31
CA ALA A 192 4.96 -12.55 12.54
C ALA A 192 6.29 -11.77 12.44
N ASN A 193 6.77 -11.48 11.22
CA ASN A 193 8.04 -10.82 11.00
C ASN A 193 8.00 -9.34 11.42
N LYS A 194 8.82 -8.96 12.40
CA LYS A 194 8.87 -7.61 12.97
C LYS A 194 9.34 -6.55 11.98
N ASP A 195 10.21 -6.90 11.05
CA ASP A 195 10.69 -5.99 10.01
C ASP A 195 9.59 -5.72 8.98
N VAL A 196 8.84 -6.76 8.58
CA VAL A 196 7.64 -6.58 7.73
C VAL A 196 6.60 -5.72 8.42
N GLN A 197 6.32 -5.95 9.71
CA GLN A 197 5.42 -5.11 10.48
C GLN A 197 5.87 -3.64 10.51
N ARG A 198 7.18 -3.39 10.67
CA ARG A 198 7.74 -2.03 10.64
C ARG A 198 7.47 -1.33 9.31
N ILE A 199 7.68 -2.02 8.19
CA ILE A 199 7.39 -1.47 6.86
C ILE A 199 5.89 -1.20 6.69
N ALA A 200 5.02 -2.13 7.09
CA ALA A 200 3.58 -1.94 7.04
C ALA A 200 3.09 -0.76 7.90
N HIS A 201 3.73 -0.53 9.06
CA HIS A 201 3.43 0.62 9.91
C HIS A 201 3.92 1.95 9.32
N TYR A 202 5.06 1.95 8.60
CA TYR A 202 5.49 3.13 7.86
C TYR A 202 4.51 3.47 6.74
N ALA A 203 4.09 2.48 5.95
CA ALA A 203 3.07 2.66 4.92
C ALA A 203 1.75 3.23 5.48
N ASP A 204 1.30 2.74 6.63
CA ASP A 204 0.13 3.29 7.33
C ASP A 204 0.34 4.76 7.75
N SER A 205 1.49 5.07 8.33
CA SER A 205 1.84 6.42 8.79
C SER A 205 1.91 7.41 7.64
N ALA A 206 2.53 7.01 6.51
CA ALA A 206 2.59 7.81 5.30
C ALA A 206 1.19 8.09 4.74
N PHE A 207 0.30 7.09 4.74
CA PHE A 207 -1.07 7.30 4.29
C PHE A 207 -1.81 8.29 5.22
N GLN A 208 -1.66 8.15 6.54
CA GLN A 208 -2.26 9.08 7.47
C GLN A 208 -1.74 10.51 7.32
N LEU A 209 -0.44 10.70 7.03
CA LEU A 209 0.17 12.01 6.80
C LEU A 209 -0.45 12.70 5.57
N TRP A 210 -0.52 12.00 4.45
CA TRP A 210 -0.87 12.60 3.16
C TRP A 210 -2.38 12.67 2.89
N CYS A 211 -3.18 11.82 3.55
CA CYS A 211 -4.63 11.81 3.36
C CYS A 211 -5.37 11.33 4.63
N PRO A 212 -5.34 12.12 5.72
CA PRO A 212 -5.85 11.72 7.03
C PRO A 212 -7.35 11.35 7.03
N ARG A 213 -8.18 12.03 6.24
CA ARG A 213 -9.63 11.74 6.16
C ARG A 213 -9.90 10.38 5.53
N LEU A 214 -9.21 10.06 4.43
CA LEU A 214 -9.35 8.76 3.77
C LEU A 214 -8.75 7.63 4.61
N HIS A 215 -7.61 7.87 5.27
CA HIS A 215 -7.02 6.93 6.22
C HIS A 215 -8.00 6.58 7.34
N ALA A 216 -8.69 7.58 7.92
CA ALA A 216 -9.72 7.36 8.93
C ALA A 216 -10.87 6.51 8.39
N TYR A 217 -11.31 6.75 7.15
CA TYR A 217 -12.33 5.94 6.48
C TYR A 217 -11.91 4.47 6.27
N TYR A 218 -10.66 4.23 5.86
CA TYR A 218 -10.08 2.88 5.78
C TYR A 218 -10.10 2.19 7.14
N ARG A 219 -9.61 2.90 8.17
CA ARG A 219 -9.42 2.32 9.49
C ARG A 219 -10.75 2.00 10.17
N GLU A 220 -11.72 2.88 10.07
CA GLU A 220 -13.06 2.67 10.61
C GLU A 220 -13.76 1.49 9.92
N THR A 221 -13.60 1.38 8.60
CA THR A 221 -14.13 0.24 7.82
C THR A 221 -13.50 -1.07 8.27
N LEU A 222 -12.16 -1.10 8.40
CA LEU A 222 -11.44 -2.29 8.86
C LEU A 222 -11.89 -2.71 10.27
N ARG A 223 -12.05 -1.76 11.21
CA ARG A 223 -12.54 -2.05 12.57
C ARG A 223 -13.93 -2.66 12.58
N LYS A 224 -14.88 -2.06 11.85
CA LYS A 224 -16.24 -2.60 11.71
C LYS A 224 -16.22 -4.00 11.12
N ALA A 225 -15.38 -4.23 10.11
CA ALA A 225 -15.27 -5.53 9.47
C ALA A 225 -14.64 -6.59 10.39
N VAL A 226 -13.58 -6.26 11.12
CA VAL A 226 -12.98 -7.13 12.15
C VAL A 226 -13.99 -7.46 13.24
N ALA A 227 -14.67 -6.46 13.80
CA ALA A 227 -15.69 -6.66 14.83
C ALA A 227 -16.86 -7.52 14.35
N LYS A 228 -17.33 -7.31 13.12
CA LYS A 228 -18.45 -8.08 12.55
C LYS A 228 -18.08 -9.53 12.22
N THR A 229 -16.86 -9.77 11.77
CA THR A 229 -16.42 -11.09 11.28
C THR A 229 -15.70 -11.93 12.33
N GLY A 230 -15.22 -11.32 13.41
CA GLY A 230 -14.34 -11.95 14.40
C GLY A 230 -12.95 -12.31 13.87
N GLN A 231 -12.60 -11.90 12.64
CA GLN A 231 -11.33 -12.22 12.01
C GLN A 231 -10.32 -11.09 12.22
N PRO A 232 -9.04 -11.40 12.50
CA PRO A 232 -8.06 -10.37 12.82
C PRO A 232 -7.67 -9.55 11.58
N ALA A 233 -7.22 -8.31 11.81
CA ALA A 233 -6.48 -7.52 10.82
C ALA A 233 -5.10 -8.14 10.53
N ASN A 234 -4.45 -7.73 9.44
CA ASN A 234 -3.10 -8.20 9.09
C ASN A 234 -2.05 -7.70 10.10
N PHE A 235 -2.07 -6.40 10.37
CA PHE A 235 -1.13 -5.73 11.26
C PHE A 235 -1.91 -4.75 12.12
N SER A 236 -1.69 -4.74 13.44
CA SER A 236 -2.54 -4.01 14.40
C SER A 236 -2.56 -2.49 14.19
N ARG A 237 -1.51 -1.92 13.61
CA ARG A 237 -1.39 -0.48 13.32
C ARG A 237 -1.52 -0.14 11.84
N SER A 238 -2.14 -1.01 11.06
CA SER A 238 -2.41 -0.75 9.65
C SER A 238 -3.90 -0.58 9.40
N CYS A 239 -4.26 0.40 8.58
CA CYS A 239 -5.62 0.62 8.09
C CYS A 239 -5.99 -0.29 6.91
N PHE A 240 -5.02 -1.00 6.32
CA PHE A 240 -5.24 -1.87 5.18
C PHE A 240 -5.78 -3.24 5.58
N ALA A 241 -6.82 -3.70 4.88
CA ALA A 241 -7.48 -4.97 5.18
C ALA A 241 -6.74 -6.17 4.59
N ALA A 242 -6.04 -5.96 3.46
CA ALA A 242 -5.35 -6.99 2.70
C ALA A 242 -3.92 -6.60 2.34
N THR A 243 -3.11 -7.62 2.08
CA THR A 243 -1.71 -7.51 1.67
C THR A 243 -1.45 -8.53 0.57
N SER A 244 -0.67 -8.14 -0.43
CA SER A 244 -0.08 -9.02 -1.43
C SER A 244 1.43 -8.95 -1.36
N VAL A 245 2.07 -10.11 -1.43
CA VAL A 245 3.53 -10.24 -1.44
C VAL A 245 3.92 -10.82 -2.80
N ASN A 246 4.66 -10.04 -3.57
CA ASN A 246 5.16 -10.42 -4.90
C ASN A 246 6.60 -10.92 -4.76
N VAL A 247 6.82 -12.19 -5.04
CA VAL A 247 8.10 -12.89 -4.88
C VAL A 247 8.43 -13.77 -6.08
N GLY A 248 9.68 -14.22 -6.17
CA GLY A 248 10.20 -15.01 -7.29
C GLY A 248 11.41 -14.39 -8.00
N GLY A 249 12.10 -13.45 -7.37
CA GLY A 249 13.37 -12.88 -7.86
C GLY A 249 13.20 -11.77 -8.89
N HIS A 250 12.36 -11.95 -9.92
CA HIS A 250 12.17 -10.97 -11.02
C HIS A 250 10.72 -10.49 -11.10
N VAL A 251 10.26 -9.75 -10.08
CA VAL A 251 8.90 -9.18 -10.10
C VAL A 251 8.82 -7.98 -11.05
N CYS A 252 8.41 -8.26 -12.29
CA CYS A 252 8.02 -7.27 -13.28
C CYS A 252 6.52 -7.38 -13.56
N CYS A 253 5.75 -6.40 -13.09
CA CYS A 253 4.31 -6.37 -13.26
C CYS A 253 3.94 -5.93 -14.67
N TYR A 254 3.10 -6.72 -15.35
CA TYR A 254 2.34 -6.31 -16.53
C TYR A 254 1.47 -5.07 -16.25
N LYS A 255 1.12 -4.33 -17.31
CA LYS A 255 0.17 -3.21 -17.22
C LYS A 255 -1.17 -3.70 -16.67
N HIS A 256 -1.63 -3.12 -15.56
CA HIS A 256 -2.94 -3.45 -14.98
C HIS A 256 -3.50 -2.32 -14.12
N ARG A 257 -4.78 -2.44 -13.76
CA ARG A 257 -5.41 -1.70 -12.67
C ARG A 257 -5.85 -2.67 -11.59
N ASP A 258 -5.74 -2.24 -10.35
CA ASP A 258 -6.37 -2.91 -9.22
C ASP A 258 -7.85 -2.52 -9.13
N CYS A 259 -8.61 -2.80 -10.19
CA CYS A 259 -10.01 -2.38 -10.33
C CYS A 259 -10.94 -2.85 -9.20
N ARG A 260 -10.53 -3.80 -8.35
CA ARG A 260 -11.30 -4.27 -7.19
C ARG A 260 -11.02 -3.47 -5.91
N ASP A 261 -9.94 -2.71 -5.89
CA ASP A 261 -9.62 -1.82 -4.78
C ASP A 261 -10.58 -0.64 -4.75
N LEU A 262 -10.61 0.05 -3.61
CA LEU A 262 -11.45 1.22 -3.47
C LEU A 262 -11.09 2.25 -4.55
N ALA A 263 -12.06 2.70 -5.33
CA ALA A 263 -11.84 3.51 -6.52
C ALA A 263 -11.13 4.85 -6.26
N PHE A 264 -11.51 5.52 -5.17
CA PHE A 264 -10.85 6.72 -4.65
C PHE A 264 -9.84 6.37 -3.54
N GLY A 265 -9.60 5.09 -3.29
CA GLY A 265 -8.68 4.61 -2.27
C GLY A 265 -7.23 4.61 -2.74
N TRP A 266 -6.31 4.52 -1.79
CA TRP A 266 -4.90 4.34 -2.07
C TRP A 266 -4.43 2.94 -1.69
N CYS A 267 -3.42 2.47 -2.41
CA CYS A 267 -2.64 1.30 -2.05
C CYS A 267 -1.22 1.73 -1.74
N ALA A 268 -0.61 1.09 -0.76
CA ALA A 268 0.79 1.30 -0.41
C ALA A 268 1.63 0.19 -1.00
N ILE A 269 2.62 0.52 -1.83
CA ILE A 269 3.53 -0.43 -2.45
C ILE A 269 4.92 -0.14 -1.92
N THR A 270 5.62 -1.13 -1.38
CA THR A 270 7.03 -1.03 -1.00
C THR A 270 7.87 -1.93 -1.88
N SER A 271 8.94 -1.36 -2.45
CA SER A 271 9.90 -2.07 -3.30
C SER A 271 10.98 -2.73 -2.45
N PHE A 272 11.46 -3.91 -2.86
CA PHE A 272 12.58 -4.62 -2.22
C PHE A 272 13.48 -5.25 -3.27
N GLY A 273 14.66 -5.69 -2.87
CA GLY A 273 15.59 -6.38 -3.75
C GLY A 273 16.93 -5.67 -3.89
N ARG A 274 17.71 -6.17 -4.84
CA ARG A 274 19.04 -5.65 -5.21
C ARG A 274 19.01 -5.40 -6.71
N PHE A 275 18.73 -4.16 -7.08
CA PHE A 275 18.67 -3.69 -8.46
C PHE A 275 19.02 -2.21 -8.53
N ASN A 276 19.44 -1.74 -9.70
CA ASN A 276 19.75 -0.35 -9.97
C ASN A 276 18.47 0.41 -10.37
N PRO A 277 17.93 1.27 -9.49
CA PRO A 277 16.68 1.99 -9.73
C PRO A 277 16.77 3.03 -10.85
N HIS A 278 17.98 3.40 -11.28
CA HIS A 278 18.22 4.31 -12.41
C HIS A 278 18.19 3.59 -13.76
N GLN A 279 18.27 2.27 -13.78
CA GLN A 279 18.32 1.45 -15.00
C GLN A 279 17.05 0.62 -15.19
N GLY A 280 16.45 0.13 -14.09
CA GLY A 280 15.30 -0.75 -14.14
C GLY A 280 14.43 -0.71 -12.89
N GLY A 281 13.37 -1.52 -12.89
CA GLY A 281 12.47 -1.66 -11.74
C GLY A 281 11.61 -0.43 -11.41
N HIS A 282 11.55 0.56 -12.30
CA HIS A 282 10.77 1.78 -12.17
C HIS A 282 9.28 1.48 -11.97
N PHE A 283 8.56 2.40 -11.33
CA PHE A 283 7.09 2.37 -11.26
C PHE A 283 6.50 3.18 -12.41
N VAL A 284 5.59 2.59 -13.18
CA VAL A 284 5.03 3.24 -14.37
C VAL A 284 3.58 3.62 -14.11
N LEU A 285 3.22 4.87 -14.39
CA LEU A 285 1.84 5.37 -14.38
C LEU A 285 1.44 5.77 -15.81
N TRP A 286 0.60 4.94 -16.43
CA TRP A 286 0.37 4.98 -17.87
C TRP A 286 -0.44 6.19 -18.33
N GLU A 287 -1.52 6.52 -17.64
CA GLU A 287 -2.34 7.69 -17.99
C GLU A 287 -1.56 9.01 -17.80
N LEU A 288 -0.57 9.02 -16.92
CA LEU A 288 0.26 10.19 -16.63
C LEU A 288 1.50 10.26 -17.53
N LYS A 289 1.78 9.20 -18.30
CA LYS A 289 3.04 9.02 -19.01
C LYS A 289 4.28 9.23 -18.11
N MET A 290 4.22 8.75 -16.87
CA MET A 290 5.33 8.87 -15.91
C MET A 290 6.02 7.51 -15.69
N VAL A 291 7.35 7.53 -15.67
CA VAL A 291 8.21 6.42 -15.24
C VAL A 291 9.05 6.91 -14.06
N ILE A 292 8.78 6.37 -12.88
CA ILE A 292 9.32 6.86 -11.61
C ILE A 292 10.43 5.91 -11.15
N GLU A 293 11.63 6.43 -10.91
CA GLU A 293 12.69 5.67 -10.22
C GLU A 293 12.17 5.21 -8.87
N PHE A 294 12.20 3.90 -8.58
CA PHE A 294 11.55 3.35 -7.40
C PHE A 294 12.47 2.43 -6.60
N PRO A 295 13.38 3.00 -5.79
CA PRO A 295 14.45 2.23 -5.18
C PRO A 295 13.97 1.30 -4.06
N PRO A 296 14.73 0.21 -3.78
CA PRO A 296 14.45 -0.69 -2.67
C PRO A 296 14.28 0.04 -1.34
N GLY A 297 13.32 -0.39 -0.54
CA GLY A 297 12.97 0.20 0.76
C GLY A 297 11.95 1.34 0.67
N SER A 298 11.76 1.93 -0.50
CA SER A 298 10.84 3.07 -0.68
C SER A 298 9.39 2.62 -0.78
N THR A 299 8.47 3.45 -0.31
CA THR A 299 7.02 3.26 -0.41
C THR A 299 6.38 4.30 -1.35
N ILE A 300 5.45 3.86 -2.20
CA ILE A 300 4.55 4.72 -2.97
C ILE A 300 3.11 4.48 -2.52
N LEU A 301 2.34 5.56 -2.40
CA LEU A 301 0.89 5.58 -2.19
C LEU A 301 0.21 6.01 -3.49
N VAL A 302 -0.64 5.16 -4.06
CA VAL A 302 -1.22 5.41 -5.39
C VAL A 302 -2.67 4.96 -5.45
N PRO A 303 -3.55 5.65 -6.20
CA PRO A 303 -4.90 5.18 -6.49
C PRO A 303 -4.83 4.10 -7.57
N SER A 304 -4.42 2.89 -7.16
CA SER A 304 -4.16 1.73 -8.02
C SER A 304 -5.38 1.26 -8.84
N ALA A 305 -6.58 1.60 -8.39
CA ALA A 305 -7.83 1.36 -9.11
C ALA A 305 -8.07 2.37 -10.25
N ALA A 306 -7.49 3.58 -10.17
CA ALA A 306 -7.67 4.65 -11.13
C ALA A 306 -6.63 4.61 -12.26
N PHE A 307 -5.36 4.39 -11.92
CA PHE A 307 -4.26 4.39 -12.89
C PHE A 307 -3.84 2.98 -13.29
N HIS A 308 -3.69 2.77 -14.61
CA HIS A 308 -2.92 1.64 -15.08
C HIS A 308 -1.48 1.81 -14.63
N HIS A 309 -0.94 0.75 -14.06
CA HIS A 309 0.42 0.73 -13.57
C HIS A 309 1.11 -0.60 -13.88
N SER A 310 2.44 -0.53 -13.92
CA SER A 310 3.35 -1.64 -14.17
C SER A 310 4.70 -1.33 -13.53
N ASN A 311 5.67 -2.23 -13.71
CA ASN A 311 7.07 -1.92 -13.48
C ASN A 311 7.89 -2.14 -14.74
N THR A 312 9.00 -1.43 -14.87
CA THR A 312 9.95 -1.75 -15.94
C THR A 312 10.70 -3.03 -15.62
N GLU A 313 11.29 -3.61 -16.65
CA GLU A 313 12.28 -4.67 -16.53
C GLU A 313 13.48 -4.22 -15.66
N ILE A 314 14.18 -5.21 -15.13
CA ILE A 314 15.45 -5.10 -14.40
C ILE A 314 16.47 -5.98 -15.10
N ASP A 315 17.76 -5.82 -14.79
CA ASP A 315 18.79 -6.70 -15.34
C ASP A 315 18.56 -8.17 -14.92
N SER A 316 18.97 -9.10 -15.77
CA SER A 316 18.83 -10.54 -15.54
C SER A 316 19.54 -11.06 -14.28
N CYS A 317 20.55 -10.35 -13.79
CA CYS A 317 21.27 -10.69 -12.55
C CYS A 317 20.70 -9.99 -11.31
N GLU A 318 19.78 -9.05 -11.49
CA GLU A 318 19.18 -8.26 -10.42
C GLU A 318 17.99 -8.98 -9.80
N LYS A 319 17.59 -8.54 -8.61
CA LYS A 319 16.38 -9.05 -7.96
C LYS A 319 15.47 -7.92 -7.54
N ARG A 320 14.17 -8.07 -7.81
CA ARG A 320 13.11 -7.15 -7.37
C ARG A 320 11.92 -7.92 -6.82
N LEU A 321 11.44 -7.46 -5.68
CA LEU A 321 10.31 -8.01 -4.93
C LEU A 321 9.43 -6.84 -4.47
N SER A 322 8.19 -7.10 -4.05
CA SER A 322 7.35 -6.03 -3.47
C SER A 322 6.33 -6.54 -2.48
N ILE A 323 5.96 -5.67 -1.55
CA ILE A 323 4.79 -5.85 -0.68
C ILE A 323 3.81 -4.73 -0.99
N THR A 324 2.54 -5.09 -1.17
CA THR A 324 1.45 -4.15 -1.46
C THR A 324 0.36 -4.29 -0.42
N HIS A 325 -0.05 -3.18 0.19
CA HIS A 325 -1.17 -3.10 1.14
C HIS A 325 -2.35 -2.38 0.49
N TYR A 326 -3.54 -2.94 0.63
CA TYR A 326 -4.74 -2.45 -0.05
C TYR A 326 -6.02 -2.87 0.68
N THR A 327 -7.15 -2.29 0.27
CA THR A 327 -8.47 -2.70 0.72
C THR A 327 -9.43 -2.69 -0.46
N THR A 328 -10.16 -3.79 -0.63
CA THR A 328 -11.12 -3.91 -1.73
C THR A 328 -12.31 -2.99 -1.55
N GLY A 329 -12.76 -2.33 -2.63
CA GLY A 329 -13.97 -1.48 -2.63
C GLY A 329 -15.22 -2.26 -2.19
N GLY A 330 -15.24 -3.56 -2.47
CA GLY A 330 -16.27 -4.48 -1.99
C GLY A 330 -16.41 -4.52 -0.47
N LEU A 331 -15.31 -4.43 0.29
CA LEU A 331 -15.35 -4.46 1.75
C LEU A 331 -16.02 -3.20 2.31
N PHE A 332 -15.69 -2.03 1.75
CA PHE A 332 -16.34 -0.76 2.08
C PHE A 332 -17.84 -0.81 1.78
N ARG A 333 -18.19 -1.25 0.57
CA ARG A 333 -19.60 -1.43 0.17
C ARG A 333 -20.34 -2.34 1.15
N TRP A 334 -19.74 -3.46 1.54
CA TRP A 334 -20.36 -4.41 2.46
C TRP A 334 -20.61 -3.81 3.85
N VAL A 335 -19.64 -3.08 4.40
CA VAL A 335 -19.80 -2.38 5.69
C VAL A 335 -20.88 -1.30 5.60
N GLU A 336 -20.83 -0.44 4.58
CA GLU A 336 -21.85 0.60 4.37
C GLU A 336 -23.23 0.02 4.10
N ASN A 337 -23.30 -1.16 3.51
CA ASN A 337 -24.54 -1.88 3.27
C ASN A 337 -25.11 -2.57 4.53
N GLY A 338 -24.59 -2.29 5.72
CA GLY A 338 -25.05 -2.95 6.94
C GLY A 338 -24.68 -4.44 6.96
N TYR A 339 -23.50 -4.78 6.40
CA TYR A 339 -22.95 -6.12 6.34
C TYR A 339 -23.70 -7.08 5.40
N MET A 340 -24.25 -6.55 4.32
CA MET A 340 -25.02 -7.30 3.32
C MET A 340 -24.50 -7.07 1.90
N SER A 341 -24.65 -8.09 1.03
CA SER A 341 -24.59 -7.86 -0.42
C SER A 341 -25.73 -6.94 -0.86
N GLU A 342 -25.58 -6.27 -2.01
CA GLU A 342 -26.68 -5.51 -2.62
C GLU A 342 -27.89 -6.41 -2.90
N LYS A 343 -27.66 -7.65 -3.36
CA LYS A 343 -28.73 -8.63 -3.58
C LYS A 343 -29.46 -8.93 -2.27
N GLN A 344 -28.75 -9.22 -1.18
CA GLN A 344 -29.37 -9.47 0.12
C GLN A 344 -30.16 -8.24 0.60
N MET A 345 -29.54 -7.06 0.57
CA MET A 345 -30.20 -5.82 1.00
C MET A 345 -31.46 -5.54 0.19
N HIS A 346 -31.45 -5.71 -1.14
CA HIS A 346 -32.65 -5.53 -1.95
C HIS A 346 -33.83 -6.41 -1.49
N HIS A 347 -33.55 -7.62 -0.98
CA HIS A 347 -34.59 -8.54 -0.50
C HIS A 347 -34.98 -8.27 0.96
N THR A 348 -34.03 -7.91 1.83
CA THR A 348 -34.26 -7.82 3.28
C THR A 348 -34.51 -6.41 3.79
N ASP A 349 -34.07 -5.38 3.06
CA ASP A 349 -34.21 -3.96 3.39
C ASP A 349 -34.30 -3.09 2.12
N PRO A 350 -35.45 -3.10 1.41
CA PRO A 350 -35.63 -2.38 0.15
C PRO A 350 -35.50 -0.86 0.29
N LEU A 351 -35.87 -0.31 1.45
CA LEU A 351 -35.76 1.13 1.73
C LEU A 351 -34.29 1.54 1.79
N ARG A 352 -33.46 0.82 2.56
CA ARG A 352 -32.01 1.05 2.58
C ARG A 352 -31.40 0.86 1.21
N TYR A 353 -31.83 -0.15 0.45
CA TYR A 353 -31.35 -0.37 -0.90
C TYR A 353 -31.61 0.84 -1.82
N SER A 354 -32.80 1.43 -1.75
CA SER A 354 -33.12 2.66 -2.50
C SER A 354 -32.18 3.81 -2.13
N VAL A 355 -31.99 4.07 -0.84
CA VAL A 355 -31.08 5.11 -0.34
C VAL A 355 -29.64 4.86 -0.80
N MET A 356 -29.15 3.62 -0.68
CA MET A 356 -27.78 3.27 -1.08
C MET A 356 -27.55 3.39 -2.60
N ASN A 357 -28.60 3.18 -3.41
CA ASN A 357 -28.59 3.40 -4.85
C ASN A 357 -28.50 4.88 -5.20
N GLU A 358 -29.29 5.75 -4.58
CA GLU A 358 -29.20 7.21 -4.78
C GLU A 358 -27.80 7.73 -4.44
N LEU A 359 -27.20 7.20 -3.36
CA LEU A 359 -25.85 7.55 -2.96
C LEU A 359 -24.77 7.18 -3.99
N LYS A 360 -25.00 6.22 -4.91
CA LYS A 360 -24.04 5.87 -5.97
C LYS A 360 -23.65 7.07 -6.82
N LEU A 361 -24.60 7.96 -7.10
CA LEU A 361 -24.40 9.15 -7.94
C LEU A 361 -23.40 10.14 -7.34
N THR A 362 -23.25 10.16 -6.02
CA THR A 362 -22.37 11.11 -5.32
C THR A 362 -21.21 10.46 -4.59
N ARG A 363 -21.17 9.13 -4.50
CA ARG A 363 -20.20 8.39 -3.69
C ARG A 363 -18.76 8.68 -4.09
N PHE A 364 -18.46 8.62 -5.37
CA PHE A 364 -17.10 8.87 -5.84
C PHE A 364 -16.64 10.31 -5.54
N LYS A 365 -17.49 11.30 -5.81
CA LYS A 365 -17.24 12.71 -5.47
C LYS A 365 -17.03 12.92 -3.96
N LYS A 366 -17.82 12.28 -3.11
CA LYS A 366 -17.65 12.29 -1.64
C LYS A 366 -16.34 11.62 -1.22
N GLY A 367 -15.95 10.55 -1.91
CA GLY A 367 -14.67 9.88 -1.74
C GLY A 367 -13.49 10.81 -2.00
N LEU A 368 -13.50 11.52 -3.13
CA LEU A 368 -12.47 12.49 -3.50
C LEU A 368 -12.41 13.70 -2.55
N ALA A 369 -13.52 14.10 -1.93
CA ALA A 369 -13.51 15.16 -0.91
C ALA A 369 -12.70 14.79 0.34
N MET A 370 -12.34 13.51 0.51
CA MET A 370 -11.41 13.08 1.56
C MET A 370 -9.94 13.32 1.20
N TYR A 371 -9.61 13.62 -0.05
CA TYR A 371 -8.24 14.00 -0.44
C TYR A 371 -7.91 15.36 0.15
N SER A 372 -6.69 15.48 0.65
CA SER A 372 -6.14 16.72 1.19
C SER A 372 -5.55 17.57 0.07
N THR A 373 -5.38 18.86 0.34
CA THR A 373 -4.44 19.72 -0.38
C THR A 373 -3.19 19.94 0.46
N ILE A 374 -2.11 20.42 -0.14
CA ILE A 374 -0.90 20.80 0.61
C ILE A 374 -1.24 21.92 1.61
N ASP A 375 -1.99 22.92 1.18
CA ASP A 375 -2.41 24.06 2.04
C ASP A 375 -3.21 23.60 3.26
N GLU A 376 -4.14 22.64 3.09
CA GLU A 376 -4.91 22.07 4.20
C GLU A 376 -4.00 21.42 5.25
N LEU A 377 -2.98 20.67 4.82
CA LEU A 377 -2.05 20.00 5.72
C LEU A 377 -1.08 20.99 6.39
N CYS A 378 -0.62 22.01 5.65
CA CYS A 378 0.25 23.06 6.18
C CYS A 378 -0.45 23.96 7.20
N ALA A 379 -1.77 24.13 7.13
CA ALA A 379 -2.54 24.89 8.10
C ALA A 379 -2.51 24.29 9.53
N GLU A 380 -2.07 23.04 9.69
CA GLU A 380 -1.94 22.37 10.99
C GLU A 380 -0.58 22.59 11.68
N ILE A 381 0.40 23.22 11.01
CA ILE A 381 1.72 23.58 11.53
C ILE A 381 1.60 24.73 12.52
#